data_AF-A0A5P9P7L0-F1
#
_entry.id   AF-A0A5P9P7L0-F1
#
_cell.length_a   1.000
_cell.length_b   1.000
_cell.length_c   1.000
_cell.angle_alpha   90.00
_cell.angle_beta   90.00
_cell.angle_gamma   90.00
#
_symmetry.space_group_name_H-M   'P 1'
#
loop_
_entity.id
_entity.type
_entity.pdbx_description
1 polymer ?
#
loop_
_entity_poly.entity_id
_entity_poly.type
_entity_poly.pdbx_seq_one_letter_code
_entity_poly.pdbx_strand_id
1 'polypeptide(L)'
;MLLLGALGGVGLFVVDAGSTTPDPVAFDDTVPVGLTLEDERGLDDDVDLPQTQVFYSQYQYVVGYHGVETFVETQRQAEHEQRFGHPLVVYVTDYSDTGIELTDDGYPTTDRQPTWTDANSAWFVVDSDARSPAGETVVPFTDRNDATTFAEAHNGTVQDWESVLELSFDRDDATVARDRVDDHRQLADDRVDATSSYEDRPTSVVVGEDTETVQAAVDAAPANTTVVVPEGTYAETIEIDRPISLVGEGDVTLRGDSNGTVVTVTSERVALENLELTGVGNVTREGEELPVDIDDEEWDATFTQYYAGTDAGIAAYTADELLVEDVRIETPASGVIAYDSTDAVFQNVTVDGPDDPTDGLAGMLLFQSPSVVEDSAYTGGQNGIYLYRSPTTVLRSNEFDGHRLGIHLMHTDDTLITDNNLRNQHSAGIYIMTGPERNAVVGNTITASALGISVGGSNTYVADNLVDESGLGLQNDATGSIYEGNVFAGNDVGVDVSAMLPTNRVVGNDFVGNDEHATATSGPLRIWSHEGAGNYWQGAATVAADGHADRSYSPTDSVDKRLHLTDGAQTLSRAPALRALSGLEGSVPGMRTGSIVDQEPTCEPNNPALLERTAWADRAWTCYETTSDEP
;
A
#
# COMPACT_ATOMS: atom_id res chain seq x y z
N MET A 1 -34.49 36.76 -46.48
CA MET A 1 -34.58 36.13 -47.82
C MET A 1 -33.15 35.89 -48.29
N LEU A 2 -32.81 34.66 -48.73
CA LEU A 2 -31.49 33.98 -48.80
C LEU A 2 -31.14 33.31 -47.46
N LEU A 3 -31.43 32.03 -47.17
CA LEU A 3 -31.45 30.74 -47.89
C LEU A 3 -30.06 30.16 -48.23
N LEU A 4 -29.62 29.29 -47.30
CA LEU A 4 -29.06 27.93 -47.48
C LEU A 4 -27.79 27.70 -48.32
N GLY A 5 -26.80 27.09 -47.67
CA GLY A 5 -25.67 26.41 -48.27
C GLY A 5 -24.79 25.73 -47.21
N ALA A 6 -25.36 24.80 -46.45
CA ALA A 6 -24.60 23.89 -45.58
C ALA A 6 -23.85 22.87 -46.47
N LEU A 7 -22.53 22.94 -46.49
CA LEU A 7 -21.67 21.88 -46.99
C LEU A 7 -21.20 21.08 -45.77
N GLY A 8 -21.92 19.99 -45.50
CA GLY A 8 -21.46 18.93 -44.63
C GLY A 8 -20.29 18.22 -45.29
N GLY A 9 -19.10 18.42 -44.75
CA GLY A 9 -17.97 17.52 -44.93
C GLY A 9 -17.94 16.56 -43.76
N VAL A 10 -18.73 15.49 -43.84
CA VAL A 10 -18.44 14.28 -43.06
C VAL A 10 -17.19 13.70 -43.70
N GLY A 11 -16.02 14.07 -43.18
CA GLY A 11 -14.79 13.35 -43.43
C GLY A 11 -14.92 11.99 -42.77
N LEU A 12 -15.49 11.02 -43.47
CA LEU A 12 -15.24 9.61 -43.19
C LEU A 12 -13.72 9.42 -43.36
N PHE A 13 -13.00 9.33 -42.24
CA PHE A 13 -11.68 8.74 -42.23
C PHE A 13 -11.84 7.27 -42.62
N VAL A 14 -11.77 7.01 -43.92
CA VAL A 14 -11.43 5.68 -44.43
C VAL A 14 -9.93 5.57 -44.22
N VAL A 15 -9.53 5.09 -43.04
CA VAL A 15 -8.19 4.56 -42.85
C VAL A 15 -8.11 3.28 -43.66
N ASP A 16 -7.09 3.18 -44.50
CA ASP A 16 -6.79 2.00 -45.30
C ASP A 16 -6.56 0.82 -44.33
N ALA A 17 -7.50 -0.12 -44.27
CA ALA A 17 -7.45 -1.29 -43.40
C ALA A 17 -6.53 -2.37 -44.00
N GLY A 18 -5.25 -2.02 -44.12
CA GLY A 18 -4.18 -2.89 -44.59
C GLY A 18 -2.87 -2.56 -43.88
N SER A 19 -2.51 -3.40 -42.90
CA SER A 19 -1.20 -3.54 -42.25
C SER A 19 -0.62 -2.32 -41.52
N THR A 20 -1.13 -2.02 -40.32
CA THR A 20 -0.28 -1.46 -39.25
C THR A 20 -0.71 -2.05 -37.92
N THR A 21 -0.57 -3.36 -37.75
CA THR A 21 -0.43 -3.90 -36.39
C THR A 21 0.85 -3.26 -35.84
N PRO A 22 0.77 -2.50 -34.74
CA PRO A 22 1.95 -1.82 -34.19
C PRO A 22 2.99 -2.86 -33.77
N ASP A 23 4.26 -2.60 -34.07
CA ASP A 23 5.35 -3.46 -33.62
C ASP A 23 5.49 -3.42 -32.09
N PRO A 24 5.95 -4.52 -31.45
CA PRO A 24 6.25 -4.55 -30.03
C PRO A 24 7.26 -3.47 -29.64
N VAL A 25 7.11 -2.91 -28.44
CA VAL A 25 8.06 -1.93 -27.86
C VAL A 25 9.01 -2.60 -26.86
N ALA A 26 10.04 -1.88 -26.40
CA ALA A 26 10.82 -2.31 -25.25
C ALA A 26 9.91 -2.36 -24.01
N PHE A 27 10.09 -3.37 -23.15
CA PHE A 27 9.16 -3.58 -22.03
C PHE A 27 9.17 -2.40 -21.05
N ASP A 28 10.33 -1.80 -20.79
CA ASP A 28 10.47 -0.60 -19.93
C ASP A 28 9.75 0.64 -20.47
N ASP A 29 9.39 0.66 -21.76
CA ASP A 29 8.59 1.73 -22.37
C ASP A 29 7.07 1.50 -22.23
N THR A 30 6.66 0.38 -21.62
CA THR A 30 5.26 0.06 -21.34
C THR A 30 4.81 0.64 -19.99
N VAL A 31 3.52 0.53 -19.70
CA VAL A 31 2.98 0.69 -18.34
C VAL A 31 2.98 -0.71 -17.70
N PRO A 32 3.95 -1.04 -16.82
CA PRO A 32 4.12 -2.40 -16.31
C PRO A 32 3.09 -2.74 -15.22
N VAL A 33 2.76 -4.03 -15.12
CA VAL A 33 1.82 -4.63 -14.17
C VAL A 33 2.29 -6.02 -13.76
N GLY A 34 2.14 -6.38 -12.48
CA GLY A 34 2.24 -7.77 -12.02
C GLY A 34 3.59 -8.21 -11.45
N LEU A 35 4.48 -7.26 -11.15
CA LEU A 35 5.72 -7.51 -10.40
C LEU A 35 5.99 -6.34 -9.45
N THR A 36 6.33 -6.62 -8.19
CA THR A 36 6.71 -5.60 -7.21
C THR A 36 8.13 -5.09 -7.47
N LEU A 37 8.45 -3.89 -7.01
CA LEU A 37 9.82 -3.37 -7.12
C LEU A 37 10.80 -4.13 -6.21
N GLU A 38 10.30 -4.70 -5.11
CA GLU A 38 11.11 -5.59 -4.26
C GLU A 38 11.45 -6.88 -4.98
N ASP A 39 10.45 -7.56 -5.55
CA ASP A 39 10.65 -8.78 -6.33
C ASP A 39 11.59 -8.52 -7.51
N GLU A 40 11.38 -7.44 -8.26
CA GLU A 40 12.25 -7.07 -9.37
C GLU A 40 13.72 -6.93 -8.95
N ARG A 41 13.97 -6.34 -7.78
CA ARG A 41 15.34 -6.18 -7.26
C ARG A 41 15.89 -7.43 -6.58
N GLY A 42 15.03 -8.33 -6.12
CA GLY A 42 15.41 -9.60 -5.52
C GLY A 42 15.72 -10.70 -6.54
N LEU A 43 15.41 -10.51 -7.81
CA LEU A 43 15.74 -11.46 -8.89
C LEU A 43 17.20 -11.32 -9.32
N ASP A 44 17.83 -12.46 -9.64
CA ASP A 44 19.15 -12.49 -10.25
C ASP A 44 19.14 -11.83 -11.65
N ASP A 45 20.26 -11.22 -12.02
CA ASP A 45 20.44 -10.49 -13.30
C ASP A 45 20.19 -11.36 -14.56
N ASP A 46 20.23 -12.70 -14.44
CA ASP A 46 20.03 -13.66 -15.52
C ASP A 46 18.60 -14.25 -15.58
N VAL A 47 17.70 -13.85 -14.67
CA VAL A 47 16.28 -14.25 -14.71
C VAL A 47 15.55 -13.46 -15.80
N ASP A 48 14.94 -14.19 -16.74
CA ASP A 48 14.12 -13.65 -17.83
C ASP A 48 12.67 -14.11 -17.65
N LEU A 49 11.87 -13.36 -16.88
CA LEU A 49 10.46 -13.69 -16.64
C LEU A 49 9.60 -13.57 -17.91
N PRO A 50 8.56 -14.42 -18.10
CA PRO A 50 7.63 -14.26 -19.20
C PRO A 50 6.94 -12.89 -19.15
N GLN A 51 6.76 -12.26 -20.31
CA GLN A 51 6.13 -10.94 -20.39
C GLN A 51 5.08 -10.92 -21.50
N THR A 52 4.04 -10.12 -21.29
CA THR A 52 2.98 -9.84 -22.26
C THR A 52 2.87 -8.33 -22.47
N GLN A 53 2.71 -7.88 -23.71
CA GLN A 53 2.36 -6.48 -23.98
C GLN A 53 1.14 -6.35 -24.88
N VAL A 54 0.29 -5.38 -24.56
CA VAL A 54 -1.04 -5.25 -25.18
C VAL A 54 -1.26 -3.82 -25.67
N PHE A 55 -1.71 -3.73 -26.91
CA PHE A 55 -2.17 -2.49 -27.51
C PHE A 55 -3.69 -2.48 -27.49
N TYR A 56 -4.29 -1.55 -26.75
CA TYR A 56 -5.73 -1.47 -26.62
C TYR A 56 -6.35 -0.39 -27.51
N SER A 57 -7.59 -0.61 -27.95
CA SER A 57 -8.28 0.30 -28.87
C SER A 57 -8.68 1.66 -28.27
N GLN A 58 -8.79 1.77 -26.95
CA GLN A 58 -9.16 3.02 -26.25
C GLN A 58 -8.12 3.51 -25.24
N TYR A 59 -6.95 2.88 -25.18
CA TYR A 59 -5.84 3.31 -24.32
C TYR A 59 -4.61 3.68 -25.16
N GLN A 60 -4.03 4.84 -24.88
CA GLN A 60 -2.97 5.41 -25.72
C GLN A 60 -1.58 4.83 -25.44
N TYR A 61 -1.40 4.21 -24.27
CA TYR A 61 -0.12 3.62 -23.85
C TYR A 61 -0.16 2.10 -24.02
N VAL A 62 1.01 1.50 -24.24
CA VAL A 62 1.16 0.05 -24.27
C VAL A 62 1.15 -0.45 -22.82
N VAL A 63 0.35 -1.47 -22.51
CA VAL A 63 0.34 -2.08 -21.18
C VAL A 63 1.23 -3.31 -21.21
N GLY A 64 2.22 -3.36 -20.32
CA GLY A 64 3.09 -4.51 -20.11
C GLY A 64 2.63 -5.28 -18.88
N TYR A 65 2.60 -6.61 -18.97
CA TYR A 65 2.28 -7.51 -17.88
C TYR A 65 3.48 -8.44 -17.69
N HIS A 66 3.98 -8.53 -16.46
CA HIS A 66 4.87 -9.61 -16.06
C HIS A 66 4.00 -10.86 -15.91
N GLY A 67 4.20 -11.83 -16.81
CA GLY A 67 3.39 -13.05 -16.92
C GLY A 67 2.24 -12.95 -17.93
N VAL A 68 1.93 -14.08 -18.58
CA VAL A 68 0.73 -14.22 -19.44
C VAL A 68 -0.51 -14.35 -18.57
N GLU A 69 -0.38 -15.06 -17.45
CA GLU A 69 -1.37 -15.24 -16.40
C GLU A 69 -1.91 -13.89 -15.88
N THR A 70 -1.03 -12.91 -15.63
CA THR A 70 -1.41 -11.58 -15.16
C THR A 70 -2.30 -10.87 -16.18
N PHE A 71 -1.97 -10.99 -17.47
CA PHE A 71 -2.82 -10.46 -18.53
C PHE A 71 -4.18 -11.17 -18.58
N VAL A 72 -4.19 -12.51 -18.56
CA VAL A 72 -5.41 -13.33 -18.68
C VAL A 72 -6.40 -12.99 -17.57
N GLU A 73 -5.94 -12.85 -16.33
CA GLU A 73 -6.79 -12.48 -15.20
C GLU A 73 -7.24 -11.02 -15.30
N THR A 74 -6.33 -10.09 -15.60
CA THR A 74 -6.68 -8.66 -15.69
C THR A 74 -7.75 -8.39 -16.75
N GLN A 75 -7.65 -9.01 -17.93
CA GLN A 75 -8.60 -8.74 -19.01
C GLN A 75 -10.04 -9.24 -18.73
N ARG A 76 -10.19 -10.17 -17.77
CA ARG A 76 -11.50 -10.72 -17.37
C ARG A 76 -12.22 -9.87 -16.35
N GLN A 77 -11.53 -8.91 -15.74
CA GLN A 77 -12.14 -8.01 -14.77
C GLN A 77 -13.34 -7.29 -15.38
N ALA A 78 -14.38 -7.11 -14.56
CA ALA A 78 -15.56 -6.38 -14.96
C ALA A 78 -15.18 -4.96 -15.44
N GLU A 79 -15.92 -4.45 -16.42
CA GLU A 79 -15.66 -3.16 -17.05
C GLU A 79 -14.30 -2.99 -17.76
N HIS A 80 -13.42 -4.00 -17.84
CA HIS A 80 -12.10 -3.88 -18.49
C HIS A 80 -12.20 -3.39 -19.93
N GLU A 81 -13.06 -4.00 -20.75
CA GLU A 81 -13.29 -3.57 -22.14
C GLU A 81 -13.89 -2.15 -22.22
N GLN A 82 -14.65 -1.71 -21.22
CA GLN A 82 -15.19 -0.33 -21.21
C GLN A 82 -14.09 0.70 -20.89
N ARG A 83 -13.11 0.31 -20.08
CA ARG A 83 -11.97 1.13 -19.64
C ARG A 83 -10.88 1.22 -20.71
N PHE A 84 -10.50 0.08 -21.29
CA PHE A 84 -9.39 -0.04 -22.24
C PHE A 84 -9.84 -0.22 -23.70
N GLY A 85 -11.07 -0.68 -23.95
CA GLY A 85 -11.49 -1.19 -25.26
C GLY A 85 -11.05 -2.64 -25.49
N HIS A 86 -11.27 -3.16 -26.70
CA HIS A 86 -10.74 -4.48 -27.09
C HIS A 86 -9.23 -4.42 -27.39
N PRO A 87 -8.49 -5.50 -27.14
CA PRO A 87 -7.09 -5.62 -27.55
C PRO A 87 -7.00 -5.61 -29.08
N LEU A 88 -6.09 -4.80 -29.62
CA LEU A 88 -5.76 -4.73 -31.05
C LEU A 88 -4.74 -5.81 -31.42
N VAL A 89 -3.75 -6.03 -30.56
CA VAL A 89 -2.75 -7.10 -30.64
C VAL A 89 -2.21 -7.39 -29.25
N VAL A 90 -1.88 -8.67 -29.01
CA VAL A 90 -1.24 -9.16 -27.80
C VAL A 90 0.08 -9.82 -28.23
N TYR A 91 1.19 -9.30 -27.73
CA TYR A 91 2.51 -9.89 -27.90
C TYR A 91 2.93 -10.56 -26.61
N VAL A 92 3.57 -11.72 -26.73
CA VAL A 92 4.19 -12.44 -25.61
C VAL A 92 5.66 -12.66 -25.91
N THR A 93 6.48 -12.81 -24.88
CA THR A 93 7.87 -13.24 -25.06
C THR A 93 7.92 -14.60 -25.76
N ASP A 94 9.03 -14.92 -26.42
CA ASP A 94 9.22 -16.16 -27.16
C ASP A 94 10.47 -16.86 -26.66
N TYR A 95 10.27 -17.99 -25.99
CA TYR A 95 11.34 -18.84 -25.45
C TYR A 95 11.80 -19.91 -26.44
N SER A 96 11.30 -19.92 -27.67
CA SER A 96 11.82 -20.82 -28.70
C SER A 96 13.28 -20.54 -29.02
N ASP A 97 14.05 -21.61 -29.11
CA ASP A 97 15.50 -21.59 -29.29
C ASP A 97 16.30 -20.75 -28.24
N THR A 98 15.73 -20.22 -27.16
CA THR A 98 16.49 -19.32 -26.25
C THR A 98 17.51 -20.03 -25.36
N GLY A 99 17.42 -21.36 -25.25
CA GLY A 99 18.20 -22.13 -24.28
C GLY A 99 17.63 -22.03 -22.87
N ILE A 100 16.30 -21.87 -22.75
CA ILE A 100 15.62 -21.73 -21.46
C ILE A 100 15.95 -22.89 -20.50
N GLU A 101 16.36 -22.54 -19.29
CA GLU A 101 16.46 -23.41 -18.12
C GLU A 101 15.70 -22.80 -16.95
N LEU A 102 15.57 -23.52 -15.84
CA LEU A 102 14.97 -23.02 -14.61
C LEU A 102 16.01 -23.01 -13.49
N THR A 103 16.01 -21.97 -12.65
CA THR A 103 16.75 -21.94 -11.39
C THR A 103 16.22 -23.01 -10.41
N ASP A 104 16.88 -23.18 -9.26
CA ASP A 104 16.42 -24.06 -8.19
C ASP A 104 15.04 -23.63 -7.64
N ASP A 105 14.72 -22.33 -7.70
CA ASP A 105 13.41 -21.75 -7.32
C ASP A 105 12.38 -21.77 -8.46
N GLY A 106 12.76 -22.30 -9.64
CA GLY A 106 11.87 -22.44 -10.79
C GLY A 106 11.80 -21.19 -11.67
N TYR A 107 12.65 -20.19 -11.48
CA TYR A 107 12.65 -18.97 -12.31
C TYR A 107 13.30 -19.24 -13.68
N PRO A 108 12.68 -18.81 -14.80
CA PRO A 108 13.27 -18.97 -16.12
C PRO A 108 14.55 -18.16 -16.30
N THR A 109 15.60 -18.79 -16.82
CA THR A 109 16.84 -18.15 -17.28
C THR A 109 17.09 -18.50 -18.74
N THR A 110 17.77 -17.65 -19.49
CA THR A 110 18.03 -17.91 -20.92
C THR A 110 19.46 -17.61 -21.35
N ASP A 111 19.99 -18.40 -22.29
CA ASP A 111 21.26 -18.09 -22.97
C ASP A 111 21.14 -16.88 -23.91
N ARG A 112 19.92 -16.63 -24.39
CA ARG A 112 19.59 -15.58 -25.36
C ARG A 112 18.28 -14.93 -24.98
N GLN A 113 18.34 -13.61 -24.82
CA GLN A 113 17.18 -12.78 -24.50
C GLN A 113 15.97 -13.11 -25.41
N PRO A 114 14.81 -13.43 -24.81
CA PRO A 114 13.59 -13.73 -25.54
C PRO A 114 13.19 -12.60 -26.50
N THR A 115 12.60 -12.97 -27.63
CA THR A 115 12.01 -12.00 -28.57
C THR A 115 10.49 -11.92 -28.41
N TRP A 116 9.81 -11.09 -29.19
CA TRP A 116 8.35 -10.95 -29.12
C TRP A 116 7.67 -11.71 -30.26
N THR A 117 6.57 -12.41 -29.94
CA THR A 117 5.71 -13.10 -30.91
C THR A 117 4.24 -12.77 -30.67
N ASP A 118 3.41 -12.89 -31.71
CA ASP A 118 1.95 -12.70 -31.57
C ASP A 118 1.38 -13.87 -30.78
N ALA A 119 0.62 -13.58 -29.71
CA ALA A 119 0.05 -14.61 -28.84
C ALA A 119 -0.78 -15.65 -29.60
N ASN A 120 -1.48 -15.26 -30.67
CA ASN A 120 -2.28 -16.18 -31.49
C ASN A 120 -1.45 -17.16 -32.31
N SER A 121 -0.14 -16.91 -32.45
CA SER A 121 0.80 -17.77 -33.19
C SER A 121 1.68 -18.62 -32.26
N ALA A 122 1.58 -18.42 -30.95
CA ALA A 122 2.39 -19.09 -29.94
C ALA A 122 1.71 -20.35 -29.37
N TRP A 123 2.53 -21.17 -28.73
CA TRP A 123 2.18 -22.32 -27.91
C TRP A 123 2.62 -22.03 -26.49
N PHE A 124 1.80 -22.40 -25.51
CA PHE A 124 2.01 -22.02 -24.12
C PHE A 124 2.21 -23.26 -23.28
N VAL A 125 3.26 -23.30 -22.48
CA VAL A 125 3.42 -24.34 -21.47
C VAL A 125 2.83 -23.83 -20.16
N VAL A 126 1.83 -24.55 -19.66
CA VAL A 126 1.13 -24.29 -18.39
C VAL A 126 1.33 -25.47 -17.45
N ASP A 127 0.99 -25.32 -16.16
CA ASP A 127 1.12 -26.37 -15.14
C ASP A 127 2.53 -26.98 -15.06
N SER A 128 3.57 -26.19 -15.38
CA SER A 128 4.98 -26.61 -15.32
C SER A 128 5.63 -26.20 -14.01
N ASP A 129 6.85 -26.69 -13.78
CA ASP A 129 7.69 -26.28 -12.65
C ASP A 129 8.14 -24.80 -12.72
N ALA A 130 7.88 -24.09 -13.83
CA ALA A 130 8.22 -22.68 -14.01
C ALA A 130 7.44 -21.76 -13.05
N ARG A 131 8.16 -20.82 -12.43
CA ARG A 131 7.66 -19.87 -11.43
C ARG A 131 8.01 -18.43 -11.82
N SER A 132 7.27 -17.49 -11.26
CA SER A 132 7.60 -16.08 -11.11
C SER A 132 7.43 -15.70 -9.63
N PRO A 133 7.90 -14.53 -9.17
CA PRO A 133 7.64 -14.10 -7.79
C PRO A 133 6.16 -14.07 -7.41
N ALA A 134 5.28 -13.89 -8.40
CA ALA A 134 3.84 -13.91 -8.22
C ALA A 134 3.17 -15.31 -8.35
N GLY A 135 3.96 -16.39 -8.39
CA GLY A 135 3.48 -17.77 -8.39
C GLY A 135 3.78 -18.54 -9.69
N GLU A 136 2.92 -19.49 -10.05
CA GLU A 136 3.07 -20.28 -11.28
C GLU A 136 3.03 -19.37 -12.51
N THR A 137 3.92 -19.61 -13.49
CA THR A 137 4.02 -18.76 -14.68
C THR A 137 3.86 -19.57 -15.97
N VAL A 138 3.22 -18.94 -16.96
CA VAL A 138 3.00 -19.53 -18.28
C VAL A 138 4.16 -19.19 -19.21
N VAL A 139 4.75 -20.20 -19.84
CA VAL A 139 5.93 -20.03 -20.71
C VAL A 139 5.54 -20.12 -22.20
N PRO A 140 5.60 -19.00 -22.96
CA PRO A 140 5.25 -18.95 -24.38
C PRO A 140 6.40 -19.35 -25.35
N PHE A 141 6.05 -20.02 -26.45
CA PHE A 141 6.97 -20.49 -27.51
C PHE A 141 6.34 -20.35 -28.89
N THR A 142 7.07 -19.83 -29.89
CA THR A 142 6.59 -19.86 -31.29
C THR A 142 6.69 -21.27 -31.91
N ASP A 143 7.70 -22.06 -31.55
CA ASP A 143 7.87 -23.46 -32.01
C ASP A 143 7.25 -24.45 -31.02
N ARG A 144 6.30 -25.25 -31.53
CA ARG A 144 5.57 -26.24 -30.73
C ARG A 144 6.46 -27.38 -30.20
N ASN A 145 7.52 -27.75 -30.92
CA ASN A 145 8.41 -28.83 -30.48
C ASN A 145 9.26 -28.38 -29.30
N ASP A 146 9.69 -27.11 -29.29
CA ASP A 146 10.39 -26.51 -28.15
C ASP A 146 9.48 -26.47 -26.92
N ALA A 147 8.23 -26.00 -27.08
CA ALA A 147 7.22 -26.04 -26.02
C ALA A 147 7.00 -27.45 -25.47
N THR A 148 6.92 -28.46 -26.37
CA THR A 148 6.73 -29.86 -25.97
C THR A 148 7.96 -30.38 -25.22
N THR A 149 9.16 -30.00 -25.65
CA THR A 149 10.42 -30.40 -25.00
C THR A 149 10.53 -29.80 -23.61
N PHE A 150 10.22 -28.50 -23.46
CA PHE A 150 10.18 -27.83 -22.17
C PHE A 150 9.13 -28.44 -21.24
N ALA A 151 7.91 -28.68 -21.74
CA ALA A 151 6.84 -29.32 -20.99
C ALA A 151 7.23 -30.74 -20.49
N GLU A 152 7.87 -31.55 -21.33
CA GLU A 152 8.36 -32.89 -20.94
C GLU A 152 9.48 -32.83 -19.88
N ALA A 153 10.31 -31.78 -19.90
CA ALA A 153 11.40 -31.59 -18.95
C ALA A 153 10.92 -31.06 -17.59
N HIS A 154 9.89 -30.20 -17.57
CA HIS A 154 9.43 -29.45 -16.41
C HIS A 154 7.96 -29.74 -16.05
N ASN A 155 7.50 -30.96 -16.33
CA ASN A 155 6.16 -31.48 -15.97
C ASN A 155 4.95 -30.67 -16.46
N GLY A 156 5.11 -29.86 -17.51
CA GLY A 156 4.06 -28.97 -18.03
C GLY A 156 3.13 -29.60 -19.07
N THR A 157 2.14 -28.81 -19.49
CA THR A 157 1.19 -29.14 -20.56
C THR A 157 1.19 -28.03 -21.62
N VAL A 158 1.25 -28.42 -22.91
CA VAL A 158 1.21 -27.47 -24.03
C VAL A 158 -0.24 -27.13 -24.40
N GLN A 159 -0.58 -25.85 -24.41
CA GLN A 159 -1.88 -25.28 -24.76
C GLN A 159 -1.76 -24.29 -25.92
N ASP A 160 -2.87 -24.05 -26.61
CA ASP A 160 -3.03 -22.93 -27.56
C ASP A 160 -3.57 -21.68 -26.85
N TRP A 161 -3.51 -20.54 -27.55
CA TRP A 161 -3.92 -19.26 -26.98
C TRP A 161 -5.37 -19.23 -26.50
N GLU A 162 -6.31 -19.76 -27.29
CA GLU A 162 -7.73 -19.80 -26.93
C GLU A 162 -7.95 -20.58 -25.62
N SER A 163 -7.24 -21.70 -25.45
CA SER A 163 -7.29 -22.50 -24.22
C SER A 163 -6.69 -21.76 -23.03
N VAL A 164 -5.57 -21.04 -23.20
CA VAL A 164 -4.96 -20.22 -22.13
C VAL A 164 -5.91 -19.12 -21.67
N LEU A 165 -6.64 -18.48 -22.58
CA LEU A 165 -7.64 -17.48 -22.24
C LEU A 165 -8.85 -18.03 -21.47
N GLU A 166 -8.99 -19.35 -21.31
CA GLU A 166 -10.01 -20.01 -20.50
C GLU A 166 -9.47 -20.54 -19.15
N LEU A 167 -8.16 -20.53 -18.93
CA LEU A 167 -7.53 -20.96 -17.67
C LEU A 167 -7.71 -19.91 -16.58
N SER A 168 -7.99 -20.34 -15.35
CA SER A 168 -7.93 -19.48 -14.16
C SER A 168 -6.61 -19.70 -13.44
N PHE A 169 -5.98 -18.63 -12.99
CA PHE A 169 -4.76 -18.68 -12.19
C PHE A 169 -5.08 -18.25 -10.76
N ASP A 170 -4.64 -19.03 -9.76
CA ASP A 170 -4.75 -18.64 -8.35
C ASP A 170 -3.76 -17.49 -8.11
N ARG A 171 -4.23 -16.24 -8.22
CA ARG A 171 -3.46 -15.04 -7.89
C ARG A 171 -4.22 -14.21 -6.87
N ASP A 172 -3.49 -13.78 -5.86
CA ASP A 172 -4.05 -12.93 -4.81
C ASP A 172 -4.28 -11.51 -5.34
N ASP A 173 -5.54 -11.06 -5.43
CA ASP A 173 -5.92 -9.69 -5.78
C ASP A 173 -6.28 -8.86 -4.51
N ALA A 174 -6.76 -7.62 -4.67
CA ALA A 174 -7.20 -6.82 -3.52
C ALA A 174 -8.36 -7.44 -2.71
N THR A 175 -9.11 -8.39 -3.27
CA THR A 175 -10.13 -9.12 -2.49
C THR A 175 -9.49 -10.05 -1.48
N VAL A 176 -8.29 -10.57 -1.77
CA VAL A 176 -7.50 -11.32 -0.78
C VAL A 176 -7.06 -10.42 0.37
N ALA A 177 -6.56 -9.20 0.08
CA ALA A 177 -6.21 -8.24 1.12
C ALA A 177 -7.41 -7.89 2.01
N ARG A 178 -8.60 -7.73 1.40
CA ARG A 178 -9.86 -7.53 2.12
C ARG A 178 -10.24 -8.72 2.99
N ASP A 179 -10.21 -9.92 2.43
CA ASP A 179 -10.69 -11.13 3.10
C ASP A 179 -9.72 -11.59 4.21
N ARG A 180 -8.43 -11.23 4.12
CA ARG A 180 -7.40 -11.49 5.14
C ARG A 180 -7.41 -10.50 6.31
N VAL A 181 -8.21 -9.43 6.31
CA VAL A 181 -8.22 -8.45 7.43
C VAL A 181 -8.44 -9.14 8.78
N ASP A 182 -9.42 -10.05 8.85
CA ASP A 182 -9.69 -10.78 10.10
C ASP A 182 -8.61 -11.83 10.40
N ASP A 183 -7.98 -12.42 9.38
CA ASP A 183 -6.84 -13.33 9.56
C ASP A 183 -5.63 -12.60 10.14
N HIS A 184 -5.33 -11.38 9.68
CA HIS A 184 -4.27 -10.54 10.24
C HIS A 184 -4.57 -10.11 11.67
N ARG A 185 -5.83 -9.81 12.00
CA ARG A 185 -6.23 -9.53 13.39
C ARG A 185 -6.01 -10.74 14.29
N GLN A 186 -6.41 -11.94 13.83
CA GLN A 186 -6.17 -13.18 14.58
C GLN A 186 -4.68 -13.48 14.71
N LEU A 187 -3.89 -13.28 13.65
CA LEU A 187 -2.43 -13.43 13.69
C LEU A 187 -1.80 -12.51 14.74
N ALA A 188 -2.26 -11.25 14.82
CA ALA A 188 -1.81 -10.32 15.84
C ALA A 188 -2.16 -10.80 17.26
N ASP A 189 -3.41 -11.22 17.47
CA ASP A 189 -3.86 -11.77 18.76
C ASP A 189 -3.04 -13.01 19.16
N ASP A 190 -2.75 -13.91 18.22
CA ASP A 190 -1.94 -15.11 18.46
C ASP A 190 -0.49 -14.75 18.86
N ARG A 191 0.11 -13.72 18.24
CA ARG A 191 1.45 -13.22 18.59
C ARG A 191 1.48 -12.57 19.98
N VAL A 192 0.48 -11.76 20.31
CA VAL A 192 0.32 -11.17 21.65
C VAL A 192 0.15 -12.28 22.70
N ASP A 193 -0.74 -13.25 22.44
CA ASP A 193 -0.96 -14.39 23.34
C ASP A 193 0.31 -15.25 23.52
N ALA A 194 1.12 -15.42 22.48
CA ALA A 194 2.38 -16.18 22.56
C ALA A 194 3.40 -15.55 23.52
N THR A 195 3.44 -14.22 23.58
CA THR A 195 4.38 -13.46 24.44
C THR A 195 3.88 -13.28 25.88
N SER A 196 2.56 -13.40 26.13
CA SER A 196 1.96 -13.28 27.48
C SER A 196 2.59 -14.17 28.56
N SER A 197 3.14 -15.33 28.16
CA SER A 197 3.79 -16.27 29.08
C SER A 197 5.06 -15.72 29.74
N TYR A 198 5.58 -14.58 29.27
CA TYR A 198 6.81 -13.99 29.79
C TYR A 198 6.60 -13.33 31.15
N GLU A 199 5.39 -12.83 31.43
CA GLU A 199 4.98 -12.29 32.74
C GLU A 199 5.04 -13.37 33.85
N ASP A 200 4.82 -14.64 33.49
CA ASP A 200 4.78 -15.77 34.41
C ASP A 200 6.16 -16.35 34.75
N ARG A 201 7.25 -15.81 34.17
CA ARG A 201 8.61 -16.30 34.41
C ARG A 201 8.99 -16.11 35.88
N PRO A 202 9.68 -17.10 36.50
CA PRO A 202 10.08 -16.97 37.89
C PRO A 202 11.17 -15.92 38.04
N THR A 203 11.02 -15.03 39.03
CA THR A 203 12.09 -14.11 39.44
C THR A 203 13.34 -14.86 39.87
N SER A 204 14.48 -14.51 39.30
CA SER A 204 15.77 -15.13 39.61
C SER A 204 16.79 -14.18 40.22
N VAL A 205 16.72 -12.89 39.87
CA VAL A 205 17.65 -11.85 40.32
C VAL A 205 16.89 -10.55 40.57
N VAL A 206 17.15 -9.89 41.70
CA VAL A 206 16.61 -8.56 42.03
C VAL A 206 17.75 -7.55 42.15
N VAL A 207 17.69 -6.48 41.37
CA VAL A 207 18.70 -5.41 41.40
C VAL A 207 18.68 -4.72 42.77
N GLY A 208 19.85 -4.52 43.37
CA GLY A 208 20.03 -3.97 44.72
C GLY A 208 20.01 -5.01 45.85
N GLU A 209 19.41 -6.19 45.63
CA GLU A 209 19.45 -7.31 46.60
C GLU A 209 20.52 -8.34 46.22
N ASP A 210 20.52 -8.79 44.97
CA ASP A 210 21.41 -9.84 44.46
C ASP A 210 22.63 -9.27 43.72
N THR A 211 22.47 -8.13 43.05
CA THR A 211 23.52 -7.42 42.30
C THR A 211 23.44 -5.91 42.52
N GLU A 212 24.53 -5.17 42.26
CA GLU A 212 24.54 -3.71 42.45
C GLU A 212 23.99 -2.93 41.24
N THR A 213 24.07 -3.50 40.04
CA THR A 213 23.76 -2.84 38.77
C THR A 213 22.79 -3.67 37.94
N VAL A 214 22.10 -3.03 37.00
CA VAL A 214 21.12 -3.71 36.13
C VAL A 214 21.84 -4.68 35.19
N GLN A 215 22.95 -4.27 34.56
CA GLN A 215 23.71 -5.16 33.67
C GLN A 215 24.21 -6.40 34.42
N ALA A 216 24.71 -6.24 35.66
CA ALA A 216 25.16 -7.38 36.44
C ALA A 216 24.03 -8.37 36.78
N ALA A 217 22.78 -7.88 36.91
CA ALA A 217 21.62 -8.73 37.11
C ALA A 217 21.27 -9.51 35.84
N VAL A 218 21.25 -8.84 34.70
CA VAL A 218 21.07 -9.45 33.36
C VAL A 218 22.12 -10.54 33.14
N ASP A 219 23.40 -10.23 33.43
CA ASP A 219 24.51 -11.18 33.28
C ASP A 219 24.35 -12.42 34.17
N ALA A 220 23.81 -12.27 35.37
CA ALA A 220 23.65 -13.33 36.35
C ALA A 220 22.38 -14.19 36.15
N ALA A 221 21.36 -13.64 35.48
CA ALA A 221 20.06 -14.27 35.33
C ALA A 221 20.13 -15.53 34.44
N PRO A 222 19.58 -16.67 34.90
CA PRO A 222 19.37 -17.83 34.04
C PRO A 222 18.37 -17.56 32.92
N ALA A 223 18.51 -18.27 31.80
CA ALA A 223 17.53 -18.25 30.72
C ALA A 223 16.11 -18.61 31.21
N ASN A 224 15.12 -17.93 30.63
CA ASN A 224 13.67 -18.01 30.90
C ASN A 224 13.32 -17.65 32.35
N THR A 225 13.98 -16.64 32.90
CA THR A 225 13.68 -16.09 34.23
C THR A 225 13.59 -14.58 34.19
N THR A 226 13.10 -13.99 35.29
CA THR A 226 12.88 -12.54 35.39
C THR A 226 13.96 -11.87 36.24
N VAL A 227 14.51 -10.78 35.71
CA VAL A 227 15.27 -9.76 36.43
C VAL A 227 14.31 -8.66 36.84
N VAL A 228 14.21 -8.43 38.14
CA VAL A 228 13.38 -7.35 38.70
C VAL A 228 14.26 -6.14 39.01
N VAL A 229 13.87 -4.98 38.51
CA VAL A 229 14.52 -3.68 38.75
C VAL A 229 13.60 -2.84 39.63
N PRO A 230 13.94 -2.61 40.92
CA PRO A 230 13.14 -1.75 41.79
C PRO A 230 13.15 -0.28 41.36
N GLU A 231 12.20 0.51 41.87
CA GLU A 231 12.09 1.96 41.62
C GLU A 231 13.45 2.69 41.74
N GLY A 232 13.77 3.52 40.74
CA GLY A 232 15.04 4.23 40.71
C GLY A 232 15.51 4.67 39.33
N THR A 233 16.61 5.43 39.31
CA THR A 233 17.31 5.83 38.08
C THR A 233 18.66 5.14 38.02
N TYR A 234 18.88 4.38 36.95
CA TYR A 234 20.08 3.59 36.71
C TYR A 234 20.84 4.16 35.51
N ALA A 235 22.03 4.70 35.77
CA ALA A 235 22.87 5.30 34.73
C ALA A 235 23.73 4.23 34.04
N GLU A 236 23.11 3.47 33.15
CA GLU A 236 23.68 2.29 32.50
C GLU A 236 23.11 2.14 31.08
N THR A 237 23.87 1.48 30.21
CA THR A 237 23.39 0.88 28.96
C THR A 237 23.33 -0.63 29.14
N ILE A 238 22.31 -1.28 28.60
CA ILE A 238 22.00 -2.68 28.88
C ILE A 238 22.13 -3.53 27.61
N GLU A 239 22.86 -4.64 27.68
CA GLU A 239 22.95 -5.66 26.63
C GLU A 239 22.29 -6.96 27.12
N ILE A 240 21.32 -7.47 26.35
CA ILE A 240 20.59 -8.69 26.65
C ILE A 240 20.84 -9.72 25.55
N ASP A 241 21.64 -10.74 25.90
CA ASP A 241 22.10 -11.82 25.01
C ASP A 241 21.44 -13.19 25.32
N ARG A 242 20.41 -13.19 26.16
CA ARG A 242 19.73 -14.39 26.66
C ARG A 242 18.23 -14.16 26.81
N PRO A 243 17.40 -15.23 26.70
CA PRO A 243 15.95 -15.11 26.79
C PRO A 243 15.52 -14.86 28.24
N ILE A 244 15.45 -13.61 28.66
CA ILE A 244 15.05 -13.20 30.02
C ILE A 244 13.96 -12.13 29.95
N SER A 245 13.27 -11.90 31.07
CA SER A 245 12.41 -10.72 31.23
C SER A 245 13.12 -9.69 32.11
N LEU A 246 13.15 -8.43 31.69
CA LEU A 246 13.63 -7.30 32.47
C LEU A 246 12.43 -6.43 32.83
N VAL A 247 12.04 -6.48 34.12
CA VAL A 247 10.78 -5.91 34.60
C VAL A 247 11.06 -4.83 35.63
N GLY A 248 10.54 -3.63 35.40
CA GLY A 248 10.56 -2.55 36.38
C GLY A 248 9.47 -2.67 37.44
N GLU A 249 9.80 -2.47 38.72
CA GLU A 249 8.84 -2.35 39.82
C GLU A 249 8.73 -0.88 40.28
N GLY A 250 7.67 -0.21 39.84
CA GLY A 250 7.45 1.21 40.10
C GLY A 250 8.05 2.10 39.01
N ASP A 251 8.48 3.30 39.37
CA ASP A 251 9.08 4.25 38.43
C ASP A 251 10.57 3.91 38.22
N VAL A 252 10.88 3.21 37.12
CA VAL A 252 12.23 2.76 36.78
C VAL A 252 12.73 3.47 35.53
N THR A 253 13.81 4.24 35.66
CA THR A 253 14.46 4.90 34.53
C THR A 253 15.83 4.29 34.25
N LEU A 254 16.02 3.72 33.05
CA LEU A 254 17.33 3.43 32.50
C LEU A 254 17.82 4.65 31.72
N ARG A 255 18.93 5.23 32.18
CA ARG A 255 19.49 6.46 31.64
C ARG A 255 20.83 6.17 30.97
N GLY A 256 20.83 6.20 29.64
CA GLY A 256 22.04 6.19 28.84
C GLY A 256 22.91 7.43 29.06
N ASP A 257 24.09 7.42 28.46
CA ASP A 257 25.10 8.47 28.59
C ASP A 257 25.04 9.51 27.45
N SER A 258 23.97 9.50 26.65
CA SER A 258 23.78 10.30 25.43
C SER A 258 24.78 9.98 24.32
N ASN A 259 25.31 8.76 24.32
CA ASN A 259 26.26 8.27 23.33
C ASN A 259 25.96 6.80 22.98
N GLY A 260 25.02 6.58 22.06
CA GLY A 260 24.61 5.25 21.63
C GLY A 260 23.21 4.84 22.06
N THR A 261 22.93 3.55 21.90
CA THR A 261 21.67 2.90 22.27
C THR A 261 21.61 2.59 23.78
N VAL A 262 20.43 2.70 24.39
CA VAL A 262 20.24 2.44 25.83
C VAL A 262 20.09 0.95 26.12
N VAL A 263 19.25 0.24 25.37
CA VAL A 263 19.05 -1.21 25.52
C VAL A 263 19.28 -1.91 24.18
N THR A 264 20.21 -2.86 24.14
CA THR A 264 20.49 -3.70 22.97
C THR A 264 20.08 -5.14 23.26
N VAL A 265 19.27 -5.72 22.37
CA VAL A 265 18.77 -7.09 22.47
C VAL A 265 19.27 -7.92 21.28
N THR A 266 19.91 -9.04 21.56
CA THR A 266 20.46 -9.97 20.55
C THR A 266 20.07 -11.42 20.83
N SER A 267 18.97 -11.61 21.55
CA SER A 267 18.41 -12.92 21.85
C SER A 267 16.91 -12.94 21.63
N GLU A 268 16.43 -14.07 21.14
CA GLU A 268 15.02 -14.42 21.08
C GLU A 268 14.36 -14.40 22.48
N ARG A 269 13.03 -14.25 22.50
CA ARG A 269 12.15 -14.46 23.67
C ARG A 269 12.54 -13.59 24.87
N VAL A 270 12.95 -12.36 24.61
CA VAL A 270 13.23 -11.33 25.64
C VAL A 270 11.95 -10.55 25.92
N ALA A 271 11.77 -10.13 27.17
CA ALA A 271 10.71 -9.18 27.53
C ALA A 271 11.31 -7.94 28.21
N LEU A 272 10.84 -6.76 27.82
CA LEU A 272 11.15 -5.47 28.42
C LEU A 272 9.85 -4.84 28.91
N GLU A 273 9.68 -4.72 30.22
CA GLU A 273 8.38 -4.38 30.82
C GLU A 273 8.50 -3.25 31.85
N ASN A 274 7.61 -2.25 31.75
CA ASN A 274 7.48 -1.14 32.72
C ASN A 274 8.80 -0.38 32.95
N LEU A 275 9.36 0.19 31.87
CA LEU A 275 10.65 0.90 31.89
C LEU A 275 10.53 2.29 31.25
N GLU A 276 11.26 3.26 31.77
CA GLU A 276 11.52 4.55 31.13
C GLU A 276 12.97 4.59 30.62
N LEU A 277 13.16 4.87 29.33
CA LEU A 277 14.47 4.98 28.68
C LEU A 277 14.75 6.44 28.33
N THR A 278 15.89 6.95 28.80
CA THR A 278 16.34 8.32 28.52
C THR A 278 17.84 8.36 28.21
N GLY A 279 18.33 9.48 27.69
CA GLY A 279 19.76 9.63 27.43
C GLY A 279 20.25 8.80 26.25
N VAL A 280 19.40 8.59 25.25
CA VAL A 280 19.77 8.03 23.93
C VAL A 280 20.74 8.99 23.23
N GLY A 281 21.68 8.43 22.47
CA GLY A 281 22.53 9.20 21.57
C GLY A 281 21.76 9.86 20.42
N ASN A 282 22.45 10.64 19.59
CA ASN A 282 21.83 11.46 18.54
C ASN A 282 22.29 11.11 17.12
N VAL A 283 22.89 9.94 16.92
CA VAL A 283 23.27 9.45 15.58
C VAL A 283 22.00 9.02 14.86
N THR A 284 21.63 9.75 13.80
CA THR A 284 20.46 9.46 12.94
C THR A 284 20.84 9.09 11.51
N ARG A 285 22.14 9.00 11.22
CA ARG A 285 22.75 8.79 9.90
C ARG A 285 24.15 8.20 10.08
N GLU A 286 24.57 7.33 9.17
CA GLU A 286 25.91 6.69 9.22
C GLU A 286 26.13 5.96 10.55
N GLY A 287 25.20 5.05 10.86
CA GLY A 287 25.23 4.22 12.06
C GLY A 287 26.49 3.38 12.25
N GLU A 288 26.65 2.81 13.45
CA GLU A 288 27.72 1.87 13.75
C GLU A 288 27.50 0.50 13.06
N GLU A 289 28.53 -0.35 13.10
CA GLU A 289 28.46 -1.72 12.61
C GLU A 289 27.42 -2.51 13.44
N LEU A 290 26.49 -3.21 12.76
CA LEU A 290 25.46 -3.98 13.45
C LEU A 290 26.08 -5.16 14.21
N PRO A 291 25.47 -5.63 15.31
CA PRO A 291 25.94 -6.81 16.04
C PRO A 291 25.62 -8.14 15.31
N VAL A 292 25.22 -8.08 14.04
CA VAL A 292 24.84 -9.21 13.18
C VAL A 292 25.49 -9.06 11.80
N ASP A 293 25.79 -10.18 11.16
CA ASP A 293 26.36 -10.20 9.81
C ASP A 293 25.26 -9.84 8.79
N ILE A 294 25.50 -8.82 7.97
CA ILE A 294 24.65 -8.48 6.82
C ILE A 294 25.26 -9.13 5.57
N ASP A 295 24.43 -9.71 4.72
CA ASP A 295 24.87 -10.18 3.41
C ASP A 295 25.16 -8.97 2.50
N ASP A 296 26.45 -8.65 2.32
CA ASP A 296 26.90 -7.54 1.46
C ASP A 296 26.54 -7.73 -0.02
N GLU A 297 26.09 -8.92 -0.44
CA GLU A 297 25.64 -9.20 -1.80
C GLU A 297 24.18 -8.74 -2.05
N GLU A 298 23.38 -8.52 -0.99
CA GLU A 298 22.03 -7.97 -1.15
C GLU A 298 22.04 -6.53 -1.68
N TRP A 299 21.10 -6.22 -2.58
CA TRP A 299 21.04 -4.93 -3.26
C TRP A 299 20.83 -3.73 -2.33
N ASP A 300 20.27 -3.96 -1.13
CA ASP A 300 19.96 -2.95 -0.12
C ASP A 300 20.84 -3.02 1.14
N ALA A 301 21.87 -3.87 1.19
CA ALA A 301 22.73 -4.04 2.36
C ALA A 301 23.28 -2.71 2.92
N THR A 302 23.72 -1.81 2.03
CA THR A 302 24.19 -0.47 2.42
C THR A 302 23.08 0.41 3.00
N PHE A 303 21.86 0.31 2.46
CA PHE A 303 20.71 1.05 2.97
C PHE A 303 20.35 0.56 4.37
N THR A 304 20.22 -0.76 4.54
CA THR A 304 19.95 -1.41 5.82
C THR A 304 20.94 -1.00 6.89
N GLN A 305 22.26 -1.12 6.63
CA GLN A 305 23.30 -0.73 7.58
C GLN A 305 23.20 0.76 7.97
N TYR A 306 22.89 1.63 7.01
CA TYR A 306 22.82 3.07 7.23
C TYR A 306 21.74 3.49 8.24
N TYR A 307 20.62 2.77 8.27
CA TYR A 307 19.47 3.08 9.13
C TYR A 307 19.44 2.23 10.40
N ALA A 308 19.67 0.92 10.28
CA ALA A 308 19.60 0.00 11.42
C ALA A 308 20.72 0.24 12.44
N GLY A 309 21.86 0.83 12.05
CA GLY A 309 22.99 1.09 12.96
C GLY A 309 22.90 2.40 13.75
N THR A 310 21.76 3.09 13.69
CA THR A 310 21.57 4.39 14.36
C THR A 310 21.27 4.24 15.86
N ASP A 311 21.30 5.35 16.60
CA ASP A 311 21.05 5.34 18.04
C ASP A 311 19.57 5.14 18.35
N ALA A 312 19.25 4.28 19.33
CA ALA A 312 17.88 4.02 19.75
C ALA A 312 17.70 3.92 21.27
N GLY A 313 16.46 4.06 21.75
CA GLY A 313 16.11 3.62 23.10
C GLY A 313 16.29 2.10 23.23
N ILE A 314 15.70 1.36 22.30
CA ILE A 314 15.82 -0.09 22.18
C ILE A 314 16.32 -0.43 20.78
N ALA A 315 17.39 -1.20 20.65
CA ALA A 315 17.81 -1.82 19.39
C ALA A 315 17.78 -3.34 19.53
N ALA A 316 16.97 -3.99 18.70
CA ALA A 316 16.75 -5.42 18.67
C ALA A 316 17.27 -5.98 17.34
N TYR A 317 18.19 -6.94 17.41
CA TYR A 317 18.82 -7.56 16.24
C TYR A 317 18.66 -9.07 16.36
N THR A 318 18.00 -9.71 15.39
CA THR A 318 17.72 -11.16 15.43
C THR A 318 17.05 -11.59 16.73
N ALA A 319 16.14 -10.75 17.24
CA ALA A 319 15.48 -10.89 18.53
C ALA A 319 14.03 -11.35 18.33
N ASP A 320 13.88 -12.58 17.83
CA ASP A 320 12.57 -13.18 17.56
C ASP A 320 11.72 -13.28 18.82
N GLU A 321 10.40 -13.13 18.67
CA GLU A 321 9.43 -13.19 19.77
C GLU A 321 9.76 -12.20 20.91
N LEU A 322 10.29 -11.01 20.59
CA LEU A 322 10.53 -9.93 21.56
C LEU A 322 9.19 -9.35 22.07
N LEU A 323 9.07 -9.16 23.38
CA LEU A 323 8.01 -8.37 24.00
C LEU A 323 8.58 -7.05 24.52
N VAL A 324 7.96 -5.93 24.12
CA VAL A 324 8.18 -4.62 24.74
C VAL A 324 6.83 -4.08 25.18
N GLU A 325 6.63 -3.97 26.48
CA GLU A 325 5.35 -3.60 27.10
C GLU A 325 5.52 -2.49 28.13
N ASP A 326 4.60 -1.52 28.15
CA ASP A 326 4.60 -0.43 29.14
C ASP A 326 5.93 0.35 29.18
N VAL A 327 6.55 0.58 28.01
CA VAL A 327 7.84 1.27 27.91
C VAL A 327 7.67 2.71 27.43
N ARG A 328 8.29 3.67 28.12
CA ARG A 328 8.42 5.06 27.67
C ARG A 328 9.85 5.35 27.21
N ILE A 329 10.00 6.02 26.07
CA ILE A 329 11.31 6.34 25.47
C ILE A 329 11.35 7.83 25.13
N GLU A 330 12.34 8.55 25.67
CA GLU A 330 12.71 9.91 25.23
C GLU A 330 13.98 9.81 24.37
N THR A 331 13.90 10.25 23.11
CA THR A 331 14.99 10.07 22.15
C THR A 331 15.15 11.27 21.22
N PRO A 332 16.40 11.72 20.94
CA PRO A 332 16.67 12.65 19.85
C PRO A 332 16.90 11.93 18.50
N ALA A 333 16.89 10.60 18.47
CA ALA A 333 17.19 9.77 17.30
C ALA A 333 16.03 8.81 16.97
N SER A 334 16.20 7.50 17.20
CA SER A 334 15.14 6.49 17.07
C SER A 334 14.61 6.07 18.45
N GLY A 335 13.32 5.71 18.54
CA GLY A 335 12.78 5.13 19.77
C GLY A 335 13.15 3.65 19.87
N VAL A 336 12.69 2.89 18.87
CA VAL A 336 12.96 1.46 18.72
C VAL A 336 13.54 1.18 17.33
N ILE A 337 14.52 0.28 17.27
CA ILE A 337 14.98 -0.35 16.03
C ILE A 337 14.79 -1.85 16.20
N ALA A 338 14.09 -2.49 15.28
CA ALA A 338 14.08 -3.95 15.13
C ALA A 338 14.64 -4.29 13.75
N TYR A 339 15.62 -5.18 13.75
CA TYR A 339 16.26 -5.69 12.55
C TYR A 339 16.21 -7.22 12.56
N ASP A 340 15.70 -7.80 11.48
CA ASP A 340 15.57 -9.25 11.29
C ASP A 340 14.98 -9.95 12.53
N SER A 341 13.98 -9.32 13.17
CA SER A 341 13.38 -9.78 14.41
C SER A 341 11.91 -10.09 14.14
N THR A 342 11.59 -11.39 14.10
CA THR A 342 10.27 -11.87 13.70
C THR A 342 9.35 -12.06 14.90
N ASP A 343 8.05 -11.87 14.68
CA ASP A 343 6.99 -12.08 15.68
C ASP A 343 7.16 -11.24 16.97
N ALA A 344 7.79 -10.08 16.87
CA ALA A 344 7.91 -9.12 17.97
C ALA A 344 6.56 -8.43 18.27
N VAL A 345 6.32 -8.13 19.55
CA VAL A 345 5.13 -7.46 20.07
C VAL A 345 5.56 -6.20 20.81
N PHE A 346 5.04 -5.06 20.36
CA PHE A 346 5.21 -3.75 21.00
C PHE A 346 3.83 -3.27 21.46
N GLN A 347 3.61 -3.27 22.77
CA GLN A 347 2.32 -2.93 23.38
C GLN A 347 2.48 -1.78 24.37
N ASN A 348 1.60 -0.78 24.28
CA ASN A 348 1.65 0.40 25.17
C ASN A 348 3.03 1.07 25.24
N VAL A 349 3.71 1.17 24.09
CA VAL A 349 5.00 1.86 23.98
C VAL A 349 4.74 3.34 23.71
N THR A 350 5.35 4.22 24.49
CA THR A 350 5.30 5.67 24.25
C THR A 350 6.67 6.17 23.83
N VAL A 351 6.78 6.80 22.67
CA VAL A 351 8.01 7.44 22.19
C VAL A 351 7.82 8.93 22.01
N ASP A 352 8.62 9.71 22.72
CA ASP A 352 8.75 11.16 22.56
C ASP A 352 10.02 11.46 21.75
N GLY A 353 9.82 11.89 20.50
CA GLY A 353 10.86 12.34 19.59
C GLY A 353 11.01 13.87 19.57
N PRO A 354 11.85 14.41 18.65
CA PRO A 354 12.05 15.84 18.49
C PRO A 354 10.79 16.59 18.01
N ASP A 355 10.59 17.82 18.52
CA ASP A 355 9.49 18.70 18.09
C ASP A 355 9.59 19.12 16.61
N ASP A 356 10.81 19.20 16.04
CA ASP A 356 11.01 19.51 14.63
C ASP A 356 10.83 18.22 13.80
N PRO A 357 9.84 18.16 12.87
CA PRO A 357 9.57 16.97 12.07
C PRO A 357 10.69 16.63 11.06
N THR A 358 11.73 17.45 10.96
CA THR A 358 12.92 17.17 10.14
C THR A 358 14.11 16.63 10.93
N ASP A 359 14.03 16.68 12.27
CA ASP A 359 15.00 16.10 13.19
C ASP A 359 14.61 14.65 13.60
N GLY A 360 15.53 13.93 14.24
CA GLY A 360 15.34 12.53 14.61
C GLY A 360 15.27 11.61 13.39
N LEU A 361 14.81 10.37 13.58
CA LEU A 361 14.68 9.41 12.50
C LEU A 361 13.33 8.71 12.49
N ALA A 362 13.00 7.97 13.53
CA ALA A 362 11.67 7.40 13.69
C ALA A 362 11.31 7.12 15.15
N GLY A 363 10.02 7.15 15.48
CA GLY A 363 9.52 6.53 16.70
C GLY A 363 9.89 5.04 16.75
N MET A 364 9.72 4.35 15.63
CA MET A 364 10.13 2.96 15.44
C MET A 364 10.61 2.69 14.00
N LEU A 365 11.73 1.97 13.87
CA LEU A 365 12.23 1.41 12.63
C LEU A 365 12.06 -0.12 12.67
N LEU A 366 11.28 -0.67 11.75
CA LEU A 366 11.11 -2.11 11.57
C LEU A 366 11.73 -2.50 10.21
N PHE A 367 12.90 -3.13 10.26
CA PHE A 367 13.63 -3.61 9.09
C PHE A 367 13.60 -5.13 9.09
N GLN A 368 12.99 -5.74 8.08
CA GLN A 368 12.86 -7.20 7.98
C GLN A 368 12.27 -7.82 9.26
N SER A 369 11.38 -7.07 9.93
CA SER A 369 10.93 -7.37 11.30
C SER A 369 9.40 -7.41 11.37
N PRO A 370 8.76 -8.48 10.86
CA PRO A 370 7.32 -8.65 10.93
C PRO A 370 6.84 -8.63 12.38
N SER A 371 6.02 -7.63 12.74
CA SER A 371 5.69 -7.33 14.15
C SER A 371 4.22 -7.01 14.38
N VAL A 372 3.80 -7.03 15.65
CA VAL A 372 2.56 -6.39 16.12
C VAL A 372 2.93 -5.14 16.89
N VAL A 373 2.34 -4.01 16.52
CA VAL A 373 2.46 -2.75 17.26
C VAL A 373 1.07 -2.28 17.62
N GLU A 374 0.77 -2.22 18.91
CA GLU A 374 -0.55 -1.88 19.40
C GLU A 374 -0.59 -0.98 20.62
N ASP A 375 -1.70 -0.23 20.72
CA ASP A 375 -2.01 0.66 21.84
C ASP A 375 -0.86 1.62 22.21
N SER A 376 -0.03 1.98 21.22
CA SER A 376 1.21 2.74 21.39
C SER A 376 1.08 4.17 20.90
N ALA A 377 1.91 5.07 21.41
CA ALA A 377 1.87 6.50 21.11
C ALA A 377 3.23 7.05 20.66
N TYR A 378 3.25 7.72 19.51
CA TYR A 378 4.46 8.29 18.91
C TYR A 378 4.27 9.77 18.65
N THR A 379 5.18 10.60 19.17
CA THR A 379 5.12 12.07 19.00
C THR A 379 6.43 12.62 18.46
N GLY A 380 6.36 13.44 17.39
CA GLY A 380 7.49 14.18 16.86
C GLY A 380 8.56 13.35 16.11
N GLY A 381 9.30 14.02 15.23
CA GLY A 381 10.36 13.42 14.41
C GLY A 381 9.96 13.15 12.95
N GLN A 382 10.87 12.52 12.19
CA GLN A 382 10.67 12.30 10.76
C GLN A 382 9.63 11.22 10.43
N ASN A 383 9.59 10.12 11.18
CA ASN A 383 8.63 9.04 10.97
C ASN A 383 8.03 8.62 12.33
N GLY A 384 6.74 8.33 12.40
CA GLY A 384 6.18 7.66 13.58
C GLY A 384 6.63 6.20 13.62
N ILE A 385 6.15 5.41 12.67
CA ILE A 385 6.64 4.05 12.40
C ILE A 385 7.09 3.98 10.94
N TYR A 386 8.28 3.43 10.73
CA TYR A 386 8.84 3.16 9.41
C TYR A 386 9.08 1.65 9.24
N LEU A 387 8.49 1.10 8.18
CA LEU A 387 8.57 -0.31 7.80
C LEU A 387 9.38 -0.46 6.53
N TYR A 388 10.30 -1.42 6.55
CA TYR A 388 11.10 -1.81 5.40
C TYR A 388 11.19 -3.33 5.34
N ARG A 389 10.73 -3.94 4.23
CA ARG A 389 10.73 -5.39 4.01
C ARG A 389 10.15 -6.20 5.18
N SER A 390 9.11 -5.67 5.83
CA SER A 390 8.54 -6.24 7.07
C SER A 390 7.10 -6.72 6.86
N PRO A 391 6.88 -7.73 5.99
CA PRO A 391 5.53 -8.13 5.60
C PRO A 391 4.74 -8.70 6.78
N THR A 392 3.42 -8.83 6.69
CA THR A 392 2.59 -9.39 7.78
C THR A 392 2.60 -8.61 9.10
N THR A 393 3.15 -7.38 9.09
CA THR A 393 3.10 -6.48 10.24
C THR A 393 1.67 -5.98 10.46
N VAL A 394 1.24 -5.95 11.73
CA VAL A 394 -0.04 -5.37 12.14
C VAL A 394 0.22 -4.14 13.01
N LEU A 395 -0.24 -2.98 12.53
CA LEU A 395 -0.24 -1.72 13.27
C LEU A 395 -1.67 -1.38 13.67
N ARG A 396 -2.03 -1.52 14.96
CA ARG A 396 -3.41 -1.29 15.42
C ARG A 396 -3.57 -0.39 16.63
N SER A 397 -4.61 0.44 16.64
CA SER A 397 -4.98 1.26 17.82
C SER A 397 -3.89 2.23 18.30
N ASN A 398 -2.97 2.66 17.42
CA ASN A 398 -1.87 3.54 17.81
C ASN A 398 -2.22 5.03 17.60
N GLU A 399 -1.57 5.90 18.36
CA GLU A 399 -1.68 7.35 18.26
C GLU A 399 -0.40 7.99 17.69
N PHE A 400 -0.57 8.90 16.71
CA PHE A 400 0.55 9.60 16.06
C PHE A 400 0.30 11.10 16.03
N ASP A 401 1.29 11.90 16.43
CA ASP A 401 1.21 13.37 16.42
C ASP A 401 2.49 14.04 15.94
N GLY A 402 2.34 14.96 14.98
CA GLY A 402 3.39 15.92 14.65
C GLY A 402 4.62 15.35 13.95
N HIS A 403 4.52 14.18 13.29
CA HIS A 403 5.62 13.66 12.48
C HIS A 403 5.65 14.29 11.10
N ARG A 404 6.77 14.14 10.39
CA ARG A 404 6.76 14.37 8.93
C ARG A 404 5.91 13.32 8.23
N LEU A 405 6.12 12.05 8.54
CA LEU A 405 5.31 10.92 8.06
C LEU A 405 4.82 10.13 9.27
N GLY A 406 3.52 9.89 9.40
CA GLY A 406 2.99 9.14 10.55
C GLY A 406 3.38 7.66 10.47
N ILE A 407 2.84 6.96 9.47
CA ILE A 407 3.19 5.56 9.14
C ILE A 407 3.79 5.54 7.73
N HIS A 408 4.97 4.97 7.58
CA HIS A 408 5.71 4.95 6.32
C HIS A 408 6.16 3.53 5.96
N LEU A 409 5.70 3.03 4.81
CA LEU A 409 6.02 1.69 4.31
C LEU A 409 6.86 1.79 3.03
N MET A 410 7.96 1.05 2.99
CA MET A 410 8.77 0.84 1.80
C MET A 410 9.01 -0.65 1.59
N HIS A 411 8.79 -1.16 0.36
CA HIS A 411 8.99 -2.57 0.02
C HIS A 411 8.37 -3.50 1.08
N THR A 412 7.07 -3.33 1.38
CA THR A 412 6.45 -4.06 2.49
C THR A 412 5.01 -4.43 2.12
N ASP A 413 4.75 -5.72 2.09
CA ASP A 413 3.51 -6.33 1.60
C ASP A 413 2.69 -6.98 2.71
N ASP A 414 1.43 -7.29 2.42
CA ASP A 414 0.56 -8.07 3.31
C ASP A 414 0.51 -7.49 4.74
N THR A 415 0.47 -6.16 4.90
CA THR A 415 0.34 -5.51 6.22
C THR A 415 -1.10 -5.14 6.54
N LEU A 416 -1.43 -5.07 7.83
CA LEU A 416 -2.69 -4.50 8.31
C LEU A 416 -2.42 -3.24 9.12
N ILE A 417 -2.85 -2.10 8.61
CA ILE A 417 -2.84 -0.81 9.30
C ILE A 417 -4.29 -0.51 9.68
N THR A 418 -4.66 -0.73 10.94
CA THR A 418 -6.07 -0.67 11.38
C THR A 418 -6.30 0.21 12.59
N ASP A 419 -7.40 0.96 12.61
CA ASP A 419 -7.88 1.66 13.82
C ASP A 419 -6.88 2.64 14.46
N ASN A 420 -5.91 3.16 13.69
CA ASN A 420 -4.93 4.13 14.17
C ASN A 420 -5.48 5.56 14.09
N ASN A 421 -4.99 6.44 14.97
CA ASN A 421 -5.33 7.86 14.99
C ASN A 421 -4.10 8.73 14.70
N LEU A 422 -4.10 9.40 13.55
CA LEU A 422 -2.99 10.21 13.06
C LEU A 422 -3.41 11.67 12.96
N ARG A 423 -2.71 12.56 13.68
CA ARG A 423 -3.01 14.00 13.69
C ARG A 423 -1.78 14.85 13.38
N ASN A 424 -2.00 15.99 12.73
CA ASN A 424 -1.00 17.03 12.51
C ASN A 424 0.26 16.56 11.75
N GLN A 425 0.11 15.64 10.78
CA GLN A 425 1.26 15.12 10.05
C GLN A 425 1.69 16.12 8.97
N HIS A 426 2.97 16.48 8.98
CA HIS A 426 3.48 17.59 8.18
C HIS A 426 3.59 17.28 6.69
N SER A 427 3.83 16.02 6.31
CA SER A 427 3.84 15.57 4.92
C SER A 427 2.73 14.57 4.63
N ALA A 428 2.61 13.47 5.39
CA ALA A 428 1.57 12.47 5.18
C ALA A 428 1.19 11.72 6.46
N GLY A 429 -0.08 11.36 6.60
CA GLY A 429 -0.58 10.42 7.61
C GLY A 429 0.00 9.03 7.39
N ILE A 430 -0.49 8.37 6.34
CA ILE A 430 -0.03 7.04 5.92
C ILE A 430 0.61 7.17 4.53
N TYR A 431 1.85 6.70 4.39
CA TYR A 431 2.62 6.79 3.16
C TYR A 431 3.15 5.42 2.74
N ILE A 432 2.52 4.82 1.73
CA ILE A 432 2.87 3.50 1.20
C ILE A 432 3.55 3.69 -0.16
N MET A 433 4.79 3.24 -0.30
CA MET A 433 5.56 3.45 -1.52
C MET A 433 6.46 2.26 -1.89
N THR A 434 7.13 2.36 -3.04
CA THR A 434 8.09 1.37 -3.56
C THR A 434 7.46 0.02 -3.96
N GLY A 435 6.28 0.09 -4.56
CA GLY A 435 5.65 -1.03 -5.26
C GLY A 435 5.06 -2.18 -4.41
N PRO A 436 4.53 -1.96 -3.19
CA PRO A 436 4.06 -3.05 -2.36
C PRO A 436 2.69 -3.58 -2.78
N GLU A 437 2.32 -4.76 -2.28
CA GLU A 437 1.06 -5.44 -2.60
C GLU A 437 0.30 -5.92 -1.36
N ARG A 438 -1.01 -6.11 -1.54
CA ARG A 438 -1.90 -6.79 -0.59
C ARG A 438 -1.94 -6.18 0.82
N ASN A 439 -1.61 -4.90 0.94
CA ASN A 439 -1.79 -4.17 2.18
C ASN A 439 -3.26 -3.88 2.45
N ALA A 440 -3.64 -3.80 3.73
CA ALA A 440 -4.96 -3.39 4.19
C ALA A 440 -4.86 -2.15 5.09
N VAL A 441 -5.53 -1.07 4.70
CA VAL A 441 -5.62 0.19 5.44
C VAL A 441 -7.07 0.40 5.84
N VAL A 442 -7.41 0.06 7.09
CA VAL A 442 -8.82 -0.10 7.51
C VAL A 442 -9.15 0.71 8.76
N GLY A 443 -10.24 1.47 8.76
CA GLY A 443 -10.75 2.08 10.01
C GLY A 443 -9.87 3.19 10.62
N ASN A 444 -8.83 3.65 9.91
CA ASN A 444 -7.92 4.67 10.44
C ASN A 444 -8.58 6.05 10.41
N THR A 445 -8.18 6.90 11.36
CA THR A 445 -8.60 8.30 11.43
C THR A 445 -7.40 9.20 11.21
N ILE A 446 -7.45 10.03 10.18
CA ILE A 446 -6.41 10.99 9.85
C ILE A 446 -7.00 12.40 9.86
N THR A 447 -6.39 13.31 10.61
CA THR A 447 -6.89 14.68 10.76
C THR A 447 -5.78 15.71 10.64
N ALA A 448 -6.09 16.86 10.04
CA ALA A 448 -5.21 18.04 9.98
C ALA A 448 -3.80 17.73 9.43
N SER A 449 -3.72 16.90 8.38
CA SER A 449 -2.45 16.49 7.77
C SER A 449 -2.29 17.10 6.37
N ALA A 450 -1.05 17.29 5.91
CA ALA A 450 -0.84 17.80 4.55
C ALA A 450 -1.39 16.83 3.48
N LEU A 451 -1.15 15.53 3.67
CA LEU A 451 -1.74 14.42 2.95
C LEU A 451 -2.29 13.42 3.95
N GLY A 452 -3.51 12.94 3.77
CA GLY A 452 -4.12 11.93 4.64
C GLY A 452 -3.48 10.56 4.42
N ILE A 453 -3.79 9.96 3.28
CA ILE A 453 -3.32 8.63 2.88
C ILE A 453 -2.69 8.72 1.49
N SER A 454 -1.55 8.07 1.28
CA SER A 454 -0.96 7.84 -0.04
C SER A 454 -0.74 6.37 -0.25
N VAL A 455 -1.29 5.85 -1.35
CA VAL A 455 -1.23 4.43 -1.66
C VAL A 455 -0.52 4.23 -3.00
N GLY A 456 0.71 3.73 -2.95
CA GLY A 456 1.43 3.19 -4.10
C GLY A 456 1.36 1.67 -4.17
N GLY A 457 1.86 1.09 -5.25
CA GLY A 457 1.89 -0.36 -5.45
C GLY A 457 0.62 -0.93 -6.09
N SER A 458 0.19 -2.11 -5.66
CA SER A 458 -0.96 -2.79 -6.24
C SER A 458 -1.81 -3.53 -5.20
N ASN A 459 -3.01 -3.96 -5.60
CA ASN A 459 -3.86 -4.88 -4.84
C ASN A 459 -4.10 -4.50 -3.36
N THR A 460 -4.12 -3.20 -3.04
CA THR A 460 -4.34 -2.71 -1.67
C THR A 460 -5.83 -2.59 -1.38
N TYR A 461 -6.24 -2.95 -0.16
CA TYR A 461 -7.58 -2.73 0.36
C TYR A 461 -7.61 -1.51 1.29
N VAL A 462 -8.37 -0.47 0.91
CA VAL A 462 -8.47 0.78 1.67
C VAL A 462 -9.93 1.00 2.04
N ALA A 463 -10.28 0.79 3.31
CA ALA A 463 -11.68 0.84 3.71
C ALA A 463 -11.96 1.47 5.06
N ASP A 464 -13.17 2.02 5.19
CA ASP A 464 -13.71 2.55 6.45
C ASP A 464 -12.83 3.62 7.12
N ASN A 465 -11.91 4.24 6.37
CA ASN A 465 -11.05 5.29 6.90
C ASN A 465 -11.80 6.63 6.93
N LEU A 466 -11.49 7.44 7.93
CA LEU A 466 -11.92 8.83 8.03
C LEU A 466 -10.72 9.74 7.81
N VAL A 467 -10.78 10.57 6.76
CA VAL A 467 -9.80 11.63 6.51
C VAL A 467 -10.49 12.98 6.55
N ASP A 468 -10.16 13.78 7.56
CA ASP A 468 -10.78 15.07 7.84
C ASP A 468 -9.75 16.22 7.86
N GLU A 469 -10.16 17.41 7.44
CA GLU A 469 -9.40 18.66 7.53
C GLU A 469 -7.96 18.59 6.96
N SER A 470 -7.72 17.80 5.92
CA SER A 470 -6.39 17.60 5.33
C SER A 470 -6.23 18.37 4.01
N GLY A 471 -4.98 18.66 3.59
CA GLY A 471 -4.72 19.30 2.31
C GLY A 471 -5.17 18.41 1.14
N LEU A 472 -4.70 17.16 1.13
CA LEU A 472 -5.16 16.12 0.22
C LEU A 472 -5.63 14.92 1.04
N GLY A 473 -6.87 14.46 0.85
CA GLY A 473 -7.43 13.33 1.59
C GLY A 473 -6.74 12.01 1.24
N LEU A 474 -6.76 11.65 -0.04
CA LEU A 474 -6.10 10.46 -0.57
C LEU A 474 -5.33 10.77 -1.86
N GLN A 475 -4.06 10.36 -1.91
CA GLN A 475 -3.31 10.22 -3.15
C GLN A 475 -3.34 8.75 -3.61
N ASN A 476 -3.90 8.51 -4.79
CA ASN A 476 -4.10 7.19 -5.36
C ASN A 476 -3.15 6.96 -6.55
N ASP A 477 -2.06 6.26 -6.27
CA ASP A 477 -1.02 5.88 -7.23
C ASP A 477 -1.08 4.38 -7.54
N ALA A 478 -1.77 3.61 -6.72
CA ALA A 478 -1.86 2.16 -6.82
C ALA A 478 -2.82 1.67 -7.91
N THR A 479 -2.65 0.40 -8.28
CA THR A 479 -3.48 -0.29 -9.29
C THR A 479 -4.14 -1.53 -8.71
N GLY A 480 -5.22 -2.02 -9.33
CA GLY A 480 -5.92 -3.25 -8.89
C GLY A 480 -6.49 -3.19 -7.47
N SER A 481 -6.58 -1.99 -6.89
CA SER A 481 -6.90 -1.78 -5.47
C SER A 481 -8.39 -1.50 -5.26
N ILE A 482 -8.89 -1.76 -4.05
CA ILE A 482 -10.28 -1.54 -3.64
C ILE A 482 -10.34 -0.40 -2.63
N TYR A 483 -11.21 0.57 -2.88
CA TYR A 483 -11.50 1.71 -2.02
C TYR A 483 -12.99 1.76 -1.70
N GLU A 484 -13.39 1.44 -0.47
CA GLU A 484 -14.80 1.40 -0.07
C GLU A 484 -15.08 1.84 1.37
N GLY A 485 -16.24 2.43 1.63
CA GLY A 485 -16.63 2.83 3.00
C GLY A 485 -15.85 4.02 3.58
N ASN A 486 -14.93 4.64 2.82
CA ASN A 486 -14.13 5.75 3.34
C ASN A 486 -14.93 7.06 3.36
N VAL A 487 -14.59 7.95 4.31
CA VAL A 487 -15.12 9.31 4.41
C VAL A 487 -13.98 10.31 4.23
N PHE A 488 -14.07 11.11 3.17
CA PHE A 488 -13.19 12.25 2.90
C PHE A 488 -13.97 13.54 3.16
N ALA A 489 -13.75 14.14 4.33
CA ALA A 489 -14.48 15.31 4.80
C ALA A 489 -13.59 16.55 4.90
N GLY A 490 -14.07 17.70 4.43
CA GLY A 490 -13.43 18.99 4.72
C GLY A 490 -11.99 19.17 4.24
N ASN A 491 -11.56 18.45 3.21
CA ASN A 491 -10.20 18.54 2.67
C ASN A 491 -10.10 19.59 1.55
N ASP A 492 -8.91 20.12 1.26
CA ASP A 492 -8.76 20.99 0.07
C ASP A 492 -9.01 20.17 -1.21
N VAL A 493 -8.50 18.93 -1.26
CA VAL A 493 -8.83 17.94 -2.30
C VAL A 493 -9.19 16.62 -1.62
N GLY A 494 -10.35 16.04 -1.95
CA GLY A 494 -10.78 14.75 -1.39
C GLY A 494 -9.86 13.60 -1.84
N VAL A 495 -9.77 13.36 -3.15
CA VAL A 495 -8.88 12.34 -3.74
C VAL A 495 -8.16 12.91 -4.97
N ASP A 496 -6.86 12.68 -5.09
CA ASP A 496 -6.10 12.88 -6.33
C ASP A 496 -5.65 11.54 -6.91
N VAL A 497 -5.89 11.33 -8.19
CA VAL A 497 -5.55 10.08 -8.88
C VAL A 497 -4.41 10.32 -9.84
N SER A 498 -3.26 9.72 -9.55
CA SER A 498 -2.12 9.72 -10.46
C SER A 498 -1.91 8.37 -11.17
N ALA A 499 -2.49 7.29 -10.64
CA ALA A 499 -2.43 5.94 -11.22
C ALA A 499 -2.77 5.95 -12.72
N MET A 500 -1.84 5.46 -13.55
CA MET A 500 -1.99 5.47 -15.02
C MET A 500 -3.06 4.50 -15.51
N LEU A 501 -3.27 3.40 -14.78
CA LEU A 501 -4.24 2.37 -15.11
C LEU A 501 -5.54 2.57 -14.33
N PRO A 502 -6.71 2.54 -15.00
CA PRO A 502 -8.02 2.71 -14.38
C PRO A 502 -8.52 1.38 -13.81
N THR A 503 -7.70 0.65 -13.04
CA THR A 503 -8.03 -0.71 -12.58
C THR A 503 -8.73 -0.76 -11.22
N ASN A 504 -8.61 0.31 -10.42
CA ASN A 504 -9.16 0.35 -9.06
C ASN A 504 -10.70 0.28 -9.02
N ARG A 505 -11.23 -0.37 -7.98
CA ARG A 505 -12.67 -0.33 -7.62
C ARG A 505 -12.87 0.74 -6.55
N VAL A 506 -13.71 1.73 -6.82
CA VAL A 506 -13.98 2.85 -5.90
C VAL A 506 -15.50 3.02 -5.76
N VAL A 507 -16.07 2.54 -4.66
CA VAL A 507 -17.52 2.52 -4.41
C VAL A 507 -17.86 2.72 -2.94
N GLY A 508 -19.04 3.27 -2.63
CA GLY A 508 -19.52 3.41 -1.25
C GLY A 508 -18.70 4.37 -0.39
N ASN A 509 -17.91 5.27 -0.98
CA ASN A 509 -17.18 6.31 -0.26
C ASN A 509 -18.01 7.59 -0.19
N ASP A 510 -17.74 8.43 0.82
CA ASP A 510 -18.42 9.71 1.01
C ASP A 510 -17.45 10.88 0.86
N PHE A 511 -17.77 11.79 -0.05
CA PHE A 511 -17.04 13.03 -0.31
C PHE A 511 -17.86 14.22 0.14
N VAL A 512 -17.49 14.83 1.26
CA VAL A 512 -18.29 15.86 1.94
C VAL A 512 -17.44 17.08 2.25
N GLY A 513 -17.89 18.27 1.84
CA GLY A 513 -17.24 19.52 2.24
C GLY A 513 -15.83 19.77 1.72
N ASN A 514 -15.33 18.95 0.78
CA ASN A 514 -14.03 19.18 0.15
C ASN A 514 -14.11 20.32 -0.88
N ASP A 515 -13.07 21.14 -1.03
CA ASP A 515 -13.05 22.21 -2.03
C ASP A 515 -13.08 21.65 -3.47
N GLU A 516 -12.33 20.58 -3.72
CA GLU A 516 -12.48 19.70 -4.89
C GLU A 516 -12.68 18.25 -4.43
N HIS A 517 -13.80 17.62 -4.79
CA HIS A 517 -14.05 16.23 -4.39
C HIS A 517 -13.00 15.25 -4.93
N ALA A 518 -12.61 15.39 -6.20
CA ALA A 518 -11.56 14.59 -6.77
C ALA A 518 -10.87 15.26 -7.97
N THR A 519 -9.59 14.98 -8.14
CA THR A 519 -8.76 15.35 -9.28
C THR A 519 -8.13 14.11 -9.91
N ALA A 520 -7.70 14.22 -11.17
CA ALA A 520 -7.01 13.14 -11.84
C ALA A 520 -5.96 13.69 -12.82
N THR A 521 -4.81 13.03 -12.84
CA THR A 521 -3.79 13.23 -13.88
C THR A 521 -4.27 12.64 -15.22
N SER A 522 -3.66 13.08 -16.33
CA SER A 522 -3.97 12.57 -17.67
C SER A 522 -3.95 11.04 -17.71
N GLY A 523 -4.97 10.45 -18.32
CA GLY A 523 -5.16 9.00 -18.35
C GLY A 523 -6.51 8.65 -18.96
N PRO A 524 -6.86 7.35 -19.00
CA PRO A 524 -8.13 6.88 -19.52
C PRO A 524 -9.28 7.22 -18.57
N LEU A 525 -10.50 6.96 -19.04
CA LEU A 525 -11.71 7.13 -18.24
C LEU A 525 -11.70 6.17 -17.05
N ARG A 526 -11.91 6.70 -15.85
CA ARG A 526 -12.07 5.93 -14.62
C ARG A 526 -13.56 5.88 -14.27
N ILE A 527 -14.07 4.67 -14.07
CA ILE A 527 -15.48 4.43 -13.71
C ILE A 527 -15.52 4.08 -12.22
N TRP A 528 -16.06 4.97 -11.40
CA TRP A 528 -16.17 4.84 -9.94
C TRP A 528 -17.58 4.43 -9.55
N SER A 529 -18.01 3.33 -10.15
CA SER A 529 -19.26 2.64 -9.89
C SER A 529 -19.09 1.19 -10.33
N HIS A 530 -19.62 0.24 -9.56
CA HIS A 530 -19.47 -1.20 -9.83
C HIS A 530 -20.70 -1.95 -9.33
N GLU A 531 -21.23 -2.86 -10.15
CA GLU A 531 -22.42 -3.68 -9.84
C GLU A 531 -23.65 -2.91 -9.27
N GLY A 532 -23.87 -1.69 -9.74
CA GLY A 532 -24.99 -0.85 -9.30
C GLY A 532 -24.74 -0.06 -8.01
N ALA A 533 -23.52 -0.10 -7.46
CA ALA A 533 -23.08 0.75 -6.35
C ALA A 533 -22.17 1.88 -6.87
N GLY A 534 -22.39 3.09 -6.39
CA GLY A 534 -21.51 4.26 -6.61
C GLY A 534 -21.10 4.90 -5.29
N ASN A 535 -20.67 6.15 -5.34
CA ASN A 535 -20.20 6.92 -4.17
C ASN A 535 -21.17 8.05 -3.85
N TYR A 536 -21.13 8.54 -2.60
CA TYR A 536 -21.82 9.77 -2.22
C TYR A 536 -20.92 10.96 -2.49
N TRP A 537 -21.44 11.92 -3.22
CA TRP A 537 -20.77 13.18 -3.51
C TRP A 537 -21.71 14.30 -3.11
N GLN A 538 -21.36 15.08 -2.09
CA GLN A 538 -22.19 16.20 -1.64
C GLN A 538 -22.58 17.09 -2.83
N GLY A 539 -23.88 17.31 -3.06
CA GLY A 539 -24.38 18.17 -4.12
C GLY A 539 -24.27 17.63 -5.57
N ALA A 540 -23.80 16.40 -5.80
CA ALA A 540 -23.74 15.82 -7.15
C ALA A 540 -25.12 15.55 -7.76
N ALA A 541 -26.08 15.21 -6.92
CA ALA A 541 -27.40 14.77 -7.32
C ALA A 541 -28.46 15.82 -6.97
N THR A 542 -29.27 16.15 -7.97
CA THR A 542 -30.09 17.38 -7.99
C THR A 542 -31.59 17.11 -8.16
N VAL A 543 -31.97 15.88 -8.51
CA VAL A 543 -33.32 15.27 -8.47
C VAL A 543 -33.09 13.76 -8.41
N ALA A 544 -33.76 13.06 -7.51
CA ALA A 544 -33.76 11.60 -7.45
C ALA A 544 -34.82 11.00 -8.39
N ALA A 545 -34.47 9.90 -9.06
CA ALA A 545 -35.42 8.97 -9.68
C ALA A 545 -35.12 7.58 -9.10
N ASP A 546 -36.13 6.92 -8.52
CA ASP A 546 -36.01 5.57 -7.96
C ASP A 546 -34.85 5.37 -6.94
N GLY A 547 -34.58 6.39 -6.11
CA GLY A 547 -33.60 6.32 -5.01
C GLY A 547 -32.15 6.56 -5.40
N HIS A 548 -31.86 6.73 -6.69
CA HIS A 548 -30.54 7.07 -7.23
C HIS A 548 -30.57 8.45 -7.87
N ALA A 549 -29.39 9.05 -8.06
CA ALA A 549 -29.28 10.25 -8.86
C ALA A 549 -29.80 9.98 -10.29
N ASP A 550 -30.62 10.90 -10.84
CA ASP A 550 -31.14 10.78 -12.22
C ASP A 550 -30.05 10.97 -13.32
N ARG A 551 -28.76 10.99 -12.93
CA ARG A 551 -27.61 11.12 -13.83
C ARG A 551 -26.31 10.66 -13.17
N SER A 552 -25.36 10.28 -14.01
CA SER A 552 -23.95 10.15 -13.64
C SER A 552 -23.35 11.47 -13.16
N TYR A 553 -22.31 11.39 -12.35
CA TYR A 553 -21.54 12.53 -11.85
C TYR A 553 -20.07 12.42 -12.26
N SER A 554 -19.45 13.53 -12.65
CA SER A 554 -18.01 13.58 -12.91
C SER A 554 -17.35 14.66 -12.04
N PRO A 555 -16.60 14.31 -10.99
CA PRO A 555 -15.91 15.31 -10.15
C PRO A 555 -14.82 16.08 -10.91
N THR A 556 -14.39 15.56 -12.07
CA THR A 556 -13.37 16.19 -12.94
C THR A 556 -13.98 17.06 -14.05
N ASP A 557 -15.28 16.97 -14.31
CA ASP A 557 -15.93 17.80 -15.34
C ASP A 557 -16.05 19.26 -14.88
N SER A 558 -15.85 20.18 -15.84
CA SER A 558 -15.77 21.62 -15.57
C SER A 558 -17.05 22.24 -14.99
N VAL A 559 -18.21 21.61 -15.22
CA VAL A 559 -19.51 22.04 -14.71
C VAL A 559 -19.87 21.25 -13.47
N ASP A 560 -19.76 19.92 -13.52
CA ASP A 560 -20.16 19.04 -12.43
C ASP A 560 -19.37 19.29 -11.15
N LYS A 561 -18.06 19.54 -11.25
CA LYS A 561 -17.21 19.83 -10.09
C LYS A 561 -17.63 21.05 -9.28
N ARG A 562 -18.44 21.93 -9.87
CA ARG A 562 -18.96 23.16 -9.22
C ARG A 562 -20.37 22.99 -8.64
N LEU A 563 -21.00 21.82 -8.78
CA LEU A 563 -22.38 21.61 -8.34
C LEU A 563 -22.56 21.77 -6.83
N HIS A 564 -21.56 21.40 -6.04
CA HIS A 564 -21.56 21.52 -4.59
C HIS A 564 -21.16 22.93 -4.10
N LEU A 565 -20.57 23.76 -4.97
CA LEU A 565 -20.08 25.11 -4.65
C LEU A 565 -21.01 26.23 -5.10
N THR A 566 -21.90 25.98 -6.07
CA THR A 566 -22.66 27.06 -6.73
C THR A 566 -24.04 26.60 -7.20
N ASP A 567 -25.09 27.20 -6.65
CA ASP A 567 -26.50 26.91 -7.00
C ASP A 567 -26.79 27.00 -8.51
N GLY A 568 -26.15 27.95 -9.20
CA GLY A 568 -26.32 28.15 -10.65
C GLY A 568 -25.78 27.01 -11.52
N ALA A 569 -24.84 26.21 -11.00
CA ALA A 569 -24.27 25.08 -11.74
C ALA A 569 -25.32 24.00 -12.02
N GLN A 570 -26.33 23.84 -11.15
CA GLN A 570 -27.41 22.86 -11.33
C GLN A 570 -28.27 23.14 -12.57
N THR A 571 -28.50 24.42 -12.89
CA THR A 571 -29.22 24.81 -14.11
C THR A 571 -28.36 24.59 -15.35
N LEU A 572 -27.05 24.87 -15.24
CA LEU A 572 -26.10 24.73 -16.32
C LEU A 572 -25.85 23.27 -16.70
N SER A 573 -25.70 22.35 -15.74
CA SER A 573 -25.49 20.92 -15.98
C SER A 573 -26.66 20.25 -16.74
N ARG A 574 -27.85 20.85 -16.69
CA ARG A 574 -29.04 20.40 -17.42
C ARG A 574 -29.21 21.04 -18.80
N ALA A 575 -28.33 21.95 -19.21
CA ALA A 575 -28.43 22.61 -20.49
C ALA A 575 -28.26 21.59 -21.65
N PRO A 576 -29.18 21.53 -22.63
CA PRO A 576 -29.11 20.55 -23.73
C PRO A 576 -27.81 20.62 -24.53
N ALA A 577 -27.22 21.81 -24.66
CA ALA A 577 -25.95 22.00 -25.35
C ALA A 577 -24.78 21.34 -24.61
N LEU A 578 -24.77 21.37 -23.27
CA LEU A 578 -23.73 20.73 -22.46
C LEU A 578 -23.92 19.22 -22.41
N ARG A 579 -25.16 18.72 -22.35
CA ARG A 579 -25.43 17.27 -22.51
C ARG A 579 -25.01 16.73 -23.87
N ALA A 580 -25.17 17.52 -24.93
CA ALA A 580 -24.70 17.13 -26.27
C ALA A 580 -23.17 17.13 -26.36
N LEU A 581 -22.51 18.07 -25.67
CA LEU A 581 -21.04 18.15 -25.62
C LEU A 581 -20.46 17.01 -24.78
N SER A 582 -20.99 16.75 -23.58
CA SER A 582 -20.54 15.63 -22.74
C SER A 582 -20.82 14.28 -23.40
N GLY A 583 -21.94 14.12 -24.10
CA GLY A 583 -22.20 12.94 -24.92
C GLY A 583 -21.20 12.77 -26.07
N LEU A 584 -20.71 13.87 -26.66
CA LEU A 584 -19.67 13.85 -27.69
C LEU A 584 -18.30 13.50 -27.08
N GLU A 585 -17.88 14.17 -26.01
CA GLU A 585 -16.64 13.90 -25.27
C GLU A 585 -16.60 12.46 -24.75
N GLY A 586 -17.73 11.97 -24.25
CA GLY A 586 -17.92 10.58 -23.86
C GLY A 586 -17.90 9.59 -25.03
N SER A 587 -18.06 10.01 -26.28
CA SER A 587 -18.10 9.11 -27.46
C SER A 587 -16.81 9.12 -28.30
N VAL A 588 -15.89 10.07 -28.07
CA VAL A 588 -14.67 10.24 -28.85
C VAL A 588 -13.44 9.80 -28.03
N PRO A 589 -12.80 8.66 -28.38
CA PRO A 589 -11.53 8.24 -27.79
C PRO A 589 -10.47 9.35 -27.94
N GLY A 590 -9.87 9.78 -26.84
CA GLY A 590 -8.91 10.90 -26.80
C GLY A 590 -9.47 12.25 -26.34
N MET A 591 -10.81 12.43 -26.25
CA MET A 591 -11.42 13.60 -25.60
C MET A 591 -11.77 13.35 -24.12
N ARG A 592 -11.62 12.12 -23.63
CA ARG A 592 -11.91 11.67 -22.24
C ARG A 592 -10.73 11.86 -21.27
N THR A 593 -9.79 12.75 -21.56
CA THR A 593 -8.50 12.79 -20.85
C THR A 593 -8.69 13.19 -19.38
N GLY A 594 -8.23 12.34 -18.46
CA GLY A 594 -8.22 12.64 -17.02
C GLY A 594 -9.63 12.68 -16.38
N SER A 595 -10.57 11.91 -16.92
CA SER A 595 -11.97 11.91 -16.44
C SER A 595 -12.24 10.80 -15.42
N ILE A 596 -12.85 11.18 -14.31
CA ILE A 596 -13.52 10.28 -13.36
C ILE A 596 -15.02 10.41 -13.59
N VAL A 597 -15.72 9.28 -13.69
CA VAL A 597 -17.19 9.24 -13.78
C VAL A 597 -17.74 8.21 -12.81
N ASP A 598 -18.66 8.64 -11.97
CA ASP A 598 -19.53 7.77 -11.18
C ASP A 598 -20.87 7.64 -11.91
N GLN A 599 -21.23 6.43 -12.33
CA GLN A 599 -22.47 6.19 -13.07
C GLN A 599 -23.69 6.09 -12.15
N GLU A 600 -23.48 5.74 -10.88
CA GLU A 600 -24.53 5.40 -9.92
C GLU A 600 -24.34 6.18 -8.59
N PRO A 601 -24.17 7.53 -8.62
CA PRO A 601 -23.90 8.27 -7.40
C PRO A 601 -25.09 8.19 -6.45
N THR A 602 -24.80 8.00 -5.16
CA THR A 602 -25.83 7.74 -4.15
C THR A 602 -26.49 9.03 -3.67
N CYS A 603 -27.74 8.92 -3.21
CA CYS A 603 -28.53 10.09 -2.84
C CYS A 603 -28.23 10.64 -1.45
N GLU A 604 -27.61 9.83 -0.60
CA GLU A 604 -27.36 10.07 0.82
C GLU A 604 -25.99 9.48 1.18
N PRO A 605 -25.32 9.97 2.24
CA PRO A 605 -24.07 9.41 2.71
C PRO A 605 -24.16 7.90 2.94
N ASN A 606 -23.16 7.16 2.46
CA ASN A 606 -23.07 5.72 2.65
C ASN A 606 -22.60 5.36 4.06
N ASN A 607 -21.81 6.25 4.69
CA ASN A 607 -21.09 6.01 5.94
C ASN A 607 -21.45 7.05 7.01
N PRO A 608 -22.73 7.19 7.40
CA PRO A 608 -23.19 8.23 8.31
C PRO A 608 -22.50 8.18 9.69
N ALA A 609 -22.18 6.99 10.20
CA ALA A 609 -21.52 6.83 11.51
C ALA A 609 -20.08 7.40 11.52
N LEU A 610 -19.35 7.26 10.42
CA LEU A 610 -18.02 7.88 10.28
C LEU A 610 -18.16 9.39 10.10
N LEU A 611 -19.11 9.82 9.26
CA LEU A 611 -19.35 11.23 8.99
C LEU A 611 -19.79 12.01 10.25
N GLU A 612 -20.58 11.41 11.14
CA GLU A 612 -21.00 11.98 12.43
C GLU A 612 -19.83 12.39 13.35
N ARG A 613 -18.63 11.88 13.08
CA ARG A 613 -17.39 12.21 13.82
C ARG A 613 -16.74 13.52 13.33
N THR A 614 -17.26 14.11 12.25
CA THR A 614 -16.70 15.31 11.61
C THR A 614 -17.58 16.53 11.85
N ALA A 615 -17.05 17.73 11.61
CA ALA A 615 -17.84 18.96 11.60
C ALA A 615 -18.81 19.07 10.40
N TRP A 616 -18.79 18.09 9.49
CA TRP A 616 -19.50 18.12 8.21
C TRP A 616 -20.80 17.30 8.19
N ALA A 617 -21.09 16.54 9.25
CA ALA A 617 -22.29 15.71 9.35
C ALA A 617 -23.59 16.47 9.04
N ASP A 618 -23.80 17.62 9.68
CA ASP A 618 -24.99 18.46 9.50
C ASP A 618 -25.02 19.20 8.14
N ARG A 619 -23.94 19.12 7.36
CA ARG A 619 -23.80 19.77 6.05
C ARG A 619 -23.94 18.80 4.88
N ALA A 620 -23.91 17.49 5.14
CA ALA A 620 -24.20 16.50 4.10
C ALA A 620 -25.71 16.46 3.85
N TRP A 621 -26.14 17.00 2.72
CA TRP A 621 -27.56 17.03 2.36
C TRP A 621 -27.92 15.90 1.40
N THR A 622 -29.16 15.44 1.53
CA THR A 622 -29.72 14.41 0.64
C THR A 622 -30.16 15.01 -0.69
N CYS A 623 -30.38 14.16 -1.70
CA CYS A 623 -30.92 14.59 -3.01
C CYS A 623 -32.35 15.11 -2.97
N TYR A 624 -33.03 14.97 -1.82
CA TYR A 624 -34.37 15.46 -1.57
C TYR A 624 -34.37 16.88 -0.98
N GLU A 625 -33.22 17.35 -0.49
CA GLU A 625 -33.02 18.65 0.14
C GLU A 625 -32.27 19.57 -0.82
N THR A 626 -32.98 20.09 -1.84
CA THR A 626 -32.36 20.86 -2.93
C THR A 626 -31.90 22.28 -2.56
N THR A 627 -32.03 22.69 -1.29
CA THR A 627 -31.68 24.03 -0.80
C THR A 627 -31.26 23.95 0.66
N SER A 628 -30.01 24.31 0.99
CA SER A 628 -29.65 24.69 2.35
C SER A 628 -30.31 26.03 2.65
N ASP A 629 -31.33 26.02 3.51
CA ASP A 629 -31.89 27.25 4.07
C ASP A 629 -30.98 27.75 5.21
N GLU A 630 -29.73 28.17 4.97
CA GLU A 630 -29.03 29.15 5.85
C GLU A 630 -27.91 29.94 5.10
N PRO A 631 -27.77 31.26 5.37
CA PRO A 631 -26.96 32.21 4.59
C PRO A 631 -25.48 32.32 4.98
#